data_AF-A0A821PI70-F1
#
_entry.id   AF-A0A821PI70-F1
#
_cell.length_a   1.000
_cell.length_b   1.000
_cell.length_c   1.000
_cell.angle_alpha   90.00
_cell.angle_beta   90.00
_cell.angle_gamma   90.00
#
_symmetry.space_group_name_H-M   'P 1'
#
loop_
_entity.id
_entity.type
_entity.pdbx_description
1 polymer ?
#
loop_
_entity_poly.entity_id
_entity_poly.type
_entity_poly.pdbx_seq_one_letter_code
_entity_poly.pdbx_strand_id
1 'polypeptide(L)' 'IHLARNHQNPKCKYCHEQFDSIENLNEHKISKCEKMFVERL' A
#
# COMPACT_ATOMS: atom_id res chain seq x y z
N ILE A 1 -14.06 2.55 27.00
CA ILE A 1 -13.96 3.33 25.75
C ILE A 1 -13.13 2.51 24.78
N HIS A 2 -13.74 1.92 23.74
CA HIS A 2 -12.96 1.27 22.69
C HIS A 2 -12.31 2.35 21.84
N LEU A 3 -11.08 2.72 22.19
CA LEU A 3 -10.17 3.45 21.30
C LEU A 3 -9.85 2.50 20.14
N ALA A 4 -10.74 2.46 19.14
CA ALA A 4 -10.41 1.92 17.84
C ALA A 4 -9.28 2.80 17.30
N ARG A 5 -8.03 2.37 17.54
CA ARG A 5 -6.87 2.87 16.82
C ARG A 5 -7.25 2.74 15.35
N ASN A 6 -7.57 3.86 14.71
CA ASN A 6 -7.50 4.01 13.27
C ASN A 6 -6.02 3.92 12.87
N HIS A 7 -5.40 2.76 13.14
CA HIS A 7 -4.16 2.36 12.50
C HIS A 7 -4.57 2.03 11.08
N GLN A 8 -4.78 3.08 10.29
CA GLN A 8 -5.16 2.94 8.90
C GLN A 8 -3.96 2.35 8.20
N ASN A 9 -3.99 1.03 8.02
CA ASN A 9 -2.91 0.29 7.40
C ASN A 9 -2.60 0.92 6.03
N PRO A 10 -1.33 1.27 5.76
CA PRO A 10 -0.94 1.86 4.49
C PRO A 10 -1.42 0.99 3.32
N LYS A 11 -2.14 1.59 2.37
CA LYS A 11 -2.75 0.90 1.23
C LYS A 11 -2.15 1.40 -0.07
N CYS A 12 -1.86 0.49 -1.00
CA CYS A 12 -1.45 0.88 -2.34
C CYS A 12 -2.65 1.39 -3.15
N LYS A 13 -2.56 2.61 -3.70
CA LYS A 13 -3.65 3.21 -4.48
C LYS A 13 -3.88 2.57 -5.86
N TYR A 14 -2.95 1.74 -6.32
CA TYR A 14 -3.00 1.12 -7.65
C TYR A 14 -3.59 -0.29 -7.59
N CYS A 15 -3.06 -1.15 -6.72
CA CYS A 15 -3.54 -2.53 -6.54
C CYS A 15 -4.51 -2.70 -5.37
N HIS A 16 -4.66 -1.68 -4.52
CA HIS A 16 -5.54 -1.70 -3.35
C HIS A 16 -5.12 -2.72 -2.27
N GLU A 17 -3.89 -3.21 -2.32
CA GLU A 17 -3.30 -4.06 -1.28
C GLU A 17 -3.01 -3.26 -0.01
N GLN A 18 -3.37 -3.80 1.15
CA GLN A 18 -3.07 -3.23 2.46
C GLN A 18 -1.76 -3.81 2.99
N PHE A 19 -0.99 -2.98 3.66
CA PHE A 19 0.29 -3.32 4.25
C PHE A 19 0.27 -2.95 5.73
N ASP A 20 1.00 -3.71 6.54
CA ASP A 20 1.13 -3.43 7.97
C ASP A 20 2.07 -2.25 8.26
N SER A 21 2.91 -1.87 7.28
CA SER A 21 3.96 -0.86 7.40
C SER A 21 4.12 -0.02 6.13
N ILE A 22 4.54 1.24 6.29
CA ILE A 22 4.82 2.15 5.16
C ILE A 22 6.03 1.65 4.36
N GLU A 23 7.02 1.04 5.01
CA GLU A 23 8.20 0.46 4.35
C GLU A 23 7.81 -0.63 3.34
N ASN A 24 6.94 -1.57 3.76
CA ASN A 24 6.39 -2.62 2.89
C ASN A 24 5.60 -2.02 1.72
N LEU A 25 4.81 -0.96 1.98
CA LEU A 25 4.10 -0.24 0.91
C LEU A 25 5.08 0.42 -0.09
N ASN A 26 6.20 0.97 0.38
CA ASN A 26 7.19 1.62 -0.47
C ASN A 26 7.97 0.59 -1.31
N GLU A 27 8.39 -0.54 -0.72
CA GLU A 27 9.00 -1.65 -1.48
C GLU A 27 8.03 -2.17 -2.54
N HIS A 28 6.76 -2.36 -2.17
CA HIS A 28 5.71 -2.77 -3.09
C HIS A 28 5.58 -1.78 -4.27
N LYS A 29 5.53 -0.47 -4.02
CA LYS A 29 5.44 0.56 -5.07
C LYS A 29 6.63 0.54 -6.04
N ILE A 30 7.83 0.22 -5.55
CA ILE A 30 9.06 0.24 -6.36
C ILE A 30 9.15 -1.00 -7.25
N SER A 31 8.83 -2.18 -6.72
CA SER A 31 9.17 -3.44 -7.39
C SER A 31 7.99 -4.36 -7.72
N LYS A 32 6.87 -4.28 -6.99
CA LYS A 32 5.81 -5.31 -7.04
C LYS A 32 4.46 -4.79 -7.49
N CYS A 33 4.29 -3.48 -7.59
CA CYS A 33 3.04 -2.90 -8.04
C CYS A 33 2.93 -3.03 -9.57
N GLU A 34 2.54 -4.20 -10.05
CA GLU A 34 2.36 -4.48 -11.49
C GLU A 34 1.48 -3.41 -12.18
N LYS A 35 0.52 -2.84 -11.45
CA LYS A 35 -0.35 -1.75 -11.95
C LYS A 35 0.34 -0.40 -12.10
N MET A 36 1.41 -0.10 -11.36
CA MET A 36 2.26 1.08 -11.63
C MET A 36 3.05 0.91 -12.94
N PHE A 37 3.40 -0.32 -13.30
CA PHE A 37 4.20 -0.60 -14.48
C PHE A 37 3.40 -0.45 -15.78
N VAL A 38 2.09 -0.71 -15.73
CA VAL A 38 1.19 -0.62 -16.90
C VAL A 38 0.88 0.82 -17.32
N GLU A 39 0.87 1.81 -16.40
CA GLU A 39 0.64 3.22 -16.75
C GLU A 39 1.87 3.92 -17.40
N ARG A 40 2.99 3.20 -17.57
CA ARG A 40 4.21 3.74 -18.19
C ARG A 40 4.46 3.25 -19.63
N LEU A 41 3.52 2.49 -20.20
CA LEU A 41 3.53 2.03 -21.60
C LEU A 41 2.52 2.82 -22.45
#